data_AF-A0A9E2Y3Q4-F1
#
_entry.id   AF-A0A9E2Y3Q4-F1
#
_cell.length_a   1.000
_cell.length_b   1.000
_cell.length_c   1.000
_cell.angle_alpha   90.00
_cell.angle_beta   90.00
_cell.angle_gamma   90.00
#
_symmetry.space_group_name_H-M   'P 1'
#
loop_
_entity.id
_entity.type
_entity.pdbx_description
1 polymer ?
#
loop_
_entity_poly.entity_id
_entity_poly.type
_entity_poly.pdbx_seq_one_letter_code
_entity_poly.pdbx_strand_id
1 'polypeptide(L)'
;MAGHPVPGKNAEERVEQRIKELHSQLQITPAEEPQWNEFAQVMRENARDMDQAFMQRAQQFPTMNAVQNMQSYEQISEQHAQRVQKLVPAFQKLYDAMPDAQKRVADQVFRANAEKHMEHTAQSHRR
;
A
#
# COMPACT_ATOMS: atom_id res chain seq x y z
N MET A 1 1.09 -0.01 -30.01
CA MET A 1 0.00 0.64 -29.26
C MET A 1 -0.22 -0.14 -27.96
N ALA A 2 0.64 0.05 -26.95
CA ALA A 2 0.42 -0.56 -25.64
C ALA A 2 -0.56 0.36 -24.89
N GLY A 3 -1.74 -0.16 -24.55
CA GLY A 3 -2.79 0.61 -23.90
C GLY A 3 -2.29 1.23 -22.60
N HIS A 4 -2.39 2.56 -22.51
CA HIS A 4 -2.20 3.24 -21.24
C HIS A 4 -3.23 2.69 -20.24
N PRO A 5 -2.81 2.23 -19.05
CA PRO A 5 -3.75 1.72 -18.06
C PRO A 5 -4.74 2.83 -17.69
N VAL A 6 -6.03 2.49 -17.65
CA VAL A 6 -7.07 3.40 -17.18
C VAL A 6 -6.81 3.67 -15.69
N PRO A 7 -6.53 4.92 -15.28
CA PRO A 7 -6.28 5.27 -13.88
C PRO A 7 -7.54 5.06 -13.02
N GLY A 8 -7.41 4.68 -11.75
CA GLY A 8 -8.53 4.40 -10.83
C GLY A 8 -8.87 2.91 -10.69
N LYS A 9 -9.45 2.27 -11.71
CA LYS A 9 -9.91 0.87 -11.64
C LYS A 9 -8.79 -0.11 -11.28
N ASN A 10 -7.64 0.05 -11.91
CA ASN A 10 -6.53 -0.86 -11.69
C ASN A 10 -5.93 -0.71 -10.29
N ALA A 11 -6.03 0.46 -9.65
CA ALA A 11 -5.51 0.66 -8.28
C ALA A 11 -6.44 0.04 -7.25
N GLU A 12 -7.75 0.24 -7.40
CA GLU A 12 -8.80 -0.37 -6.58
C GLU A 12 -8.75 -1.90 -6.67
N GLU A 13 -8.69 -2.46 -7.88
CA GLU A 13 -8.60 -3.92 -8.08
C GLU A 13 -7.33 -4.50 -7.44
N ARG A 14 -6.18 -3.82 -7.58
CA ARG A 14 -4.92 -4.27 -6.96
C ARG A 14 -4.99 -4.23 -5.44
N VAL A 15 -5.58 -3.19 -4.84
CA VAL A 15 -5.69 -3.12 -3.37
C VAL A 15 -6.68 -4.16 -2.86
N GLU A 16 -7.81 -4.39 -3.52
CA GLU A 16 -8.74 -5.46 -3.13
C GLU A 16 -8.11 -6.84 -3.23
N GLN A 17 -7.34 -7.11 -4.29
CA GLN A 17 -6.60 -8.36 -4.43
C GLN A 17 -5.61 -8.54 -3.27
N ARG A 18 -4.84 -7.49 -2.94
CA ARG A 18 -3.88 -7.54 -1.83
C ARG A 18 -4.57 -7.71 -0.48
N ILE A 19 -5.71 -7.07 -0.27
CA ILE A 19 -6.54 -7.24 0.94
C ILE A 19 -6.95 -8.70 1.06
N LYS A 20 -7.52 -9.31 0.01
CA LYS A 20 -7.93 -10.72 0.02
C LYS A 20 -6.77 -11.68 0.27
N GLU A 21 -5.63 -11.45 -0.36
CA GLU A 21 -4.43 -12.26 -0.16
C GLU A 21 -3.93 -12.18 1.28
N LEU A 22 -3.85 -10.98 1.85
CA LEU A 22 -3.43 -10.80 3.24
C LEU A 22 -4.43 -11.40 4.23
N HIS A 23 -5.74 -11.26 4.00
CA HIS A 23 -6.76 -11.89 4.84
C HIS A 23 -6.54 -13.41 4.95
N SER A 24 -6.35 -14.05 3.80
CA SER A 24 -6.09 -15.48 3.73
C SER A 24 -4.75 -15.87 4.35
N GLN A 25 -3.67 -15.14 4.06
CA GLN A 25 -2.33 -15.44 4.57
C GLN A 25 -2.23 -15.25 6.09
N LEU A 26 -2.91 -14.25 6.64
CA LEU A 26 -2.96 -13.98 8.08
C LEU A 26 -3.97 -14.86 8.81
N GLN A 27 -4.74 -15.69 8.10
CA GLN A 27 -5.73 -16.60 8.66
C GLN A 27 -6.73 -15.89 9.56
N ILE A 28 -7.23 -14.74 9.10
CA ILE A 28 -8.14 -13.88 9.86
C ILE A 28 -9.37 -14.68 10.29
N THR A 29 -9.66 -14.63 11.59
CA THR A 29 -10.79 -15.34 12.19
C THR A 29 -12.04 -14.46 12.26
N PRO A 30 -13.25 -15.04 12.43
CA PRO A 30 -14.47 -14.25 12.63
C PRO A 30 -14.40 -13.27 13.81
N ALA A 31 -13.60 -13.57 14.84
CA ALA A 31 -13.41 -12.69 15.99
C ALA A 31 -12.53 -11.47 15.68
N GLU A 32 -11.68 -11.56 14.65
CA GLU A 32 -10.75 -10.51 14.21
C GLU A 32 -11.30 -9.69 13.05
N GLU A 33 -12.40 -10.11 12.43
CA GLU A 33 -13.05 -9.41 11.32
C GLU A 33 -13.30 -7.92 11.57
N PRO A 34 -13.74 -7.45 12.76
CA PRO A 34 -13.89 -6.02 13.01
C PRO A 34 -12.56 -5.25 12.85
N GLN A 35 -11.47 -5.75 13.45
CA GLN A 35 -10.14 -5.15 13.37
C GLN A 35 -9.57 -5.26 11.95
N TRP A 36 -9.81 -6.39 11.28
CA TRP A 36 -9.44 -6.58 9.89
C TRP A 36 -10.11 -5.56 8.97
N ASN A 37 -11.41 -5.32 9.15
CA ASN A 37 -12.15 -4.36 8.34
C ASN A 37 -11.64 -2.92 8.55
N GLU A 38 -11.28 -2.52 9.77
CA GLU A 38 -10.60 -1.24 10.03
C GLU A 38 -9.28 -1.15 9.25
N PHE A 39 -8.44 -2.19 9.34
CA PHE A 39 -7.15 -2.23 8.63
C PHE A 39 -7.31 -2.20 7.10
N ALA A 40 -8.23 -3.01 6.56
CA ALA A 40 -8.54 -3.06 5.13
C ALA A 40 -9.10 -1.73 4.62
N GLN A 41 -9.91 -1.04 5.42
CA GLN A 41 -10.43 0.28 5.07
C GLN A 41 -9.30 1.31 4.94
N VAL A 42 -8.35 1.34 5.89
CA VAL A 42 -7.18 2.23 5.79
C VAL A 42 -6.33 1.89 4.56
N MET A 43 -6.18 0.61 4.20
CA MET A 43 -5.50 0.22 2.96
C MET A 43 -6.19 0.77 1.71
N ARG A 44 -7.54 0.69 1.63
CA ARG A 44 -8.32 1.22 0.50
C ARG A 44 -8.19 2.74 0.37
N GLU A 45 -8.35 3.45 1.48
CA GLU A 45 -8.20 4.90 1.54
C GLU A 45 -6.80 5.31 1.08
N ASN A 46 -5.77 4.65 1.60
CA ASN A 46 -4.40 4.90 1.21
C ASN A 46 -4.16 4.67 -0.29
N ALA A 47 -4.75 3.61 -0.88
CA ALA A 47 -4.63 3.31 -2.30
C ALA A 47 -5.31 4.37 -3.17
N ARG A 48 -6.53 4.81 -2.79
CA ARG A 48 -7.25 5.88 -3.47
C ARG A 48 -6.49 7.19 -3.45
N ASP A 49 -5.97 7.57 -2.28
CA ASP A 49 -5.20 8.81 -2.12
C ASP A 49 -3.92 8.80 -2.95
N MET A 50 -3.22 7.66 -3.01
CA MET A 50 -2.05 7.50 -3.88
C MET A 50 -2.41 7.64 -5.35
N ASP A 51 -3.45 6.94 -5.81
CA ASP A 51 -3.87 6.95 -7.22
C ASP A 51 -4.25 8.37 -7.64
N GLN A 52 -5.01 9.08 -6.80
CA GLN A 52 -5.36 10.48 -7.05
C GLN A 52 -4.12 11.39 -7.13
N ALA A 53 -3.16 11.24 -6.21
CA ALA A 53 -1.93 12.04 -6.22
C ALA A 53 -1.09 11.78 -7.49
N PHE A 54 -0.96 10.52 -7.91
CA PHE A 54 -0.26 10.18 -9.14
C PHE A 54 -1.00 10.67 -10.39
N MET A 55 -2.33 10.61 -10.41
CA MET A 55 -3.14 11.16 -11.50
C MET A 55 -2.97 12.68 -11.63
N GLN A 56 -3.06 13.41 -10.52
CA GLN A 56 -2.87 14.86 -10.50
C GLN A 56 -1.47 15.21 -11.00
N ARG A 57 -0.45 14.52 -10.49
CA ARG A 57 0.93 14.71 -10.96
C ARG A 57 1.06 14.41 -12.46
N ALA A 58 0.50 13.31 -12.96
CA ALA A 58 0.58 12.94 -14.37
C ALA A 58 -0.05 14.00 -15.29
N GLN A 59 -1.16 14.61 -14.87
CA GLN A 59 -1.82 15.69 -15.62
C GLN A 59 -0.98 16.98 -15.65
N GLN A 60 -0.30 17.31 -14.56
CA GLN A 60 0.50 18.53 -14.45
C GLN A 60 1.94 18.36 -14.94
N PHE A 61 2.45 17.13 -15.00
CA PHE A 61 3.84 16.84 -15.34
C PHE A 61 4.34 17.50 -16.63
N PRO A 62 3.57 17.57 -17.74
CA PRO A 62 4.03 18.19 -18.98
C PRO A 62 4.31 19.69 -18.88
N THR A 63 3.78 20.38 -17.85
CA THR A 63 3.91 21.84 -17.67
C THR A 63 4.81 22.22 -16.50
N MET A 64 5.28 21.25 -15.72
CA MET A 64 6.15 21.48 -14.57
C MET A 64 7.58 21.84 -15.00
N ASN A 65 8.17 22.86 -14.38
CA ASN A 65 9.61 23.07 -14.40
C ASN A 65 10.33 22.10 -13.44
N ALA A 66 11.66 22.10 -13.44
CA ALA A 66 12.47 21.19 -12.63
C ALA A 66 12.18 21.28 -11.11
N VAL A 67 11.98 22.50 -10.59
CA VAL A 67 11.69 22.71 -9.16
C VAL A 67 10.28 22.21 -8.82
N GLN A 68 9.29 22.51 -9.66
CA GLN A 68 7.92 22.03 -9.47
C GLN A 68 7.84 20.51 -9.55
N ASN A 69 8.64 19.89 -10.43
CA ASN A 69 8.77 18.44 -10.47
C ASN A 69 9.30 17.88 -9.14
N MET A 70 10.35 18.47 -8.57
CA MET A 70 10.89 18.07 -7.27
C MET A 70 9.88 18.26 -6.14
N GLN A 71 9.17 19.39 -6.10
CA GLN A 71 8.11 19.68 -5.12
C GLN A 71 6.95 18.69 -5.23
N SER A 72 6.59 18.27 -6.44
CA SER A 72 5.54 17.24 -6.63
C SER A 72 5.93 15.90 -6.01
N TYR A 73 7.22 15.54 -6.06
CA TYR A 73 7.73 14.32 -5.47
C TYR A 73 7.82 14.41 -3.95
N GLU A 74 8.25 15.56 -3.42
CA GLU A 74 8.22 15.88 -1.99
C GLU A 74 6.81 15.67 -1.42
N GLN A 75 5.79 16.27 -2.05
CA GLN A 75 4.40 16.15 -1.60
C GLN A 75 3.90 14.71 -1.62
N ILE A 76 4.20 13.94 -2.67
CA ILE A 76 3.81 12.52 -2.75
C ILE A 76 4.50 11.70 -1.64
N SER A 77 5.76 12.02 -1.33
CA SER A 77 6.54 11.35 -0.28
C SER A 77 5.98 11.66 1.11
N GLU A 78 5.63 12.91 1.37
CA GLU A 78 4.98 13.32 2.62
C GLU A 78 3.62 12.61 2.79
N GLN A 79 2.78 12.62 1.76
CA GLN A 79 1.52 11.89 1.78
C GLN A 79 1.74 10.39 2.01
N HIS A 80 2.80 9.80 1.45
CA HIS A 80 3.13 8.41 1.70
C HIS A 80 3.47 8.15 3.16
N ALA A 81 4.29 9.01 3.79
CA ALA A 81 4.61 8.92 5.21
C ALA A 81 3.35 9.02 6.09
N GLN A 82 2.47 9.99 5.81
CA GLN A 82 1.21 10.16 6.54
C GLN A 82 0.28 8.94 6.41
N ARG A 83 0.21 8.34 5.23
CA ARG A 83 -0.57 7.10 5.00
C ARG A 83 -0.04 5.92 5.80
N VAL A 84 1.28 5.76 5.88
CA VAL A 84 1.92 4.73 6.73
C VAL A 84 1.64 4.99 8.21
N GLN A 85 1.71 6.25 8.65
CA GLN A 85 1.36 6.63 10.03
C GLN A 85 -0.09 6.26 10.40
N LYS A 86 -1.03 6.31 9.45
CA LYS A 86 -2.42 5.83 9.67
C LYS A 86 -2.52 4.30 9.67
N LEU A 87 -1.72 3.63 8.86
CA LEU A 87 -1.77 2.17 8.71
C LEU A 87 -1.24 1.42 9.93
N VAL A 88 -0.16 1.94 10.54
CA VAL A 88 0.48 1.31 11.71
C VAL A 88 -0.48 1.06 12.87
N PRO A 89 -1.25 2.03 13.40
CA PRO A 89 -2.14 1.77 14.53
C PRO A 89 -3.29 0.81 14.17
N ALA A 90 -3.80 0.84 12.95
CA ALA A 90 -4.83 -0.11 12.50
C ALA A 90 -4.28 -1.54 12.47
N PHE A 91 -3.07 -1.73 11.96
CA PHE A 91 -2.40 -3.03 11.97
C PHE A 91 -2.05 -3.48 13.39
N GLN A 92 -1.60 -2.57 14.26
CA GLN A 92 -1.26 -2.89 15.65
C GLN A 92 -2.47 -3.47 16.40
N LYS A 93 -3.66 -2.84 16.27
CA LYS A 93 -4.90 -3.37 16.87
C LYS A 93 -5.24 -4.77 16.37
N LEU A 94 -5.09 -5.02 15.07
CA LEU A 94 -5.32 -6.33 14.47
C LEU A 94 -4.31 -7.36 15.00
N TYR A 95 -3.02 -7.01 14.99
CA TYR A 95 -1.95 -7.86 15.47
C TYR A 95 -2.11 -8.22 16.95
N ASP A 96 -2.51 -7.28 17.80
CA ASP A 96 -2.72 -7.52 19.22
C ASP A 96 -3.86 -8.49 19.52
N ALA A 97 -4.88 -8.54 18.64
CA ALA A 97 -5.98 -9.49 18.73
C ALA A 97 -5.59 -10.94 18.33
N MET A 98 -4.48 -11.11 17.61
CA MET A 98 -4.01 -12.41 17.15
C MET A 98 -3.39 -13.25 18.29
N PRO A 99 -3.66 -14.57 18.34
CA PRO A 99 -2.89 -15.51 19.16
C PRO A 99 -1.42 -15.57 18.74
N ASP A 100 -0.52 -15.95 19.66
CA ASP A 100 0.94 -16.00 19.42
C ASP A 100 1.34 -16.83 18.19
N ALA A 101 0.59 -17.90 17.88
CA ALA A 101 0.86 -18.70 16.69
C ALA A 101 0.60 -17.90 15.40
N GLN A 102 -0.50 -17.15 15.35
CA GLN A 102 -0.89 -16.33 14.20
C GLN A 102 -0.01 -15.08 14.08
N LYS A 103 0.41 -14.48 15.20
CA LYS A 103 1.43 -13.41 15.22
C LYS A 103 2.72 -13.81 14.49
N ARG A 104 3.23 -15.02 14.75
CA ARG A 104 4.41 -15.54 14.04
C ARG A 104 4.17 -15.72 12.54
N VAL A 105 2.96 -16.12 12.14
CA VAL A 105 2.58 -16.18 10.72
C VAL A 105 2.58 -14.78 10.10
N ALA A 106 2.00 -13.80 10.79
CA ALA A 106 2.01 -12.41 10.36
C ALA A 106 3.45 -11.90 10.17
N ASP A 107 4.33 -12.11 11.15
CA ASP A 107 5.74 -11.72 11.06
C ASP A 107 6.44 -12.29 9.82
N GLN A 108 6.20 -13.57 9.51
CA GLN A 108 6.76 -14.23 8.34
C GLN A 108 6.21 -13.66 7.03
N VAL A 109 4.89 -13.45 6.95
CA VAL A 109 4.22 -12.85 5.79
C VAL A 109 4.79 -11.47 5.50
N PHE A 110 4.93 -10.62 6.51
CA PHE A 110 5.47 -9.27 6.35
C PHE A 110 6.96 -9.27 6.01
N ARG A 111 7.76 -10.16 6.60
CA ARG A 111 9.19 -10.31 6.26
C ARG A 111 9.38 -10.74 4.80
N ALA A 112 8.69 -11.78 4.36
CA ALA A 112 8.78 -12.28 2.99
C ALA A 112 8.35 -11.21 1.96
N ASN A 113 7.34 -10.40 2.30
CA ASN A 113 6.92 -9.28 1.47
C ASN A 113 8.00 -8.18 1.40
N ALA A 114 8.65 -7.85 2.52
CA ALA A 114 9.74 -6.88 2.54
C ALA A 114 10.95 -7.33 1.72
N GLU A 115 11.33 -8.61 1.84
CA GLU A 115 12.42 -9.21 1.05
C GLU A 115 12.16 -9.12 -0.46
N LYS A 116 10.95 -9.51 -0.91
CA LYS A 116 10.55 -9.37 -2.32
C LYS A 116 10.65 -7.92 -2.82
N HIS A 117 10.22 -6.95 -2.00
CA HIS A 117 10.33 -5.54 -2.37
C HIS A 117 11.80 -5.10 -2.52
N MET A 118 12.68 -5.52 -1.61
CA MET A 118 14.11 -5.22 -1.68
C MET A 118 14.78 -5.83 -2.91
N GLU A 119 14.42 -7.07 -3.26
CA GLU A 119 14.92 -7.74 -4.47
C GLU A 119 14.50 -7.00 -5.74
N HIS A 120 13.25 -6.56 -5.83
CA HIS A 120 12.76 -5.76 -6.96
C HIS A 120 13.52 -4.44 -7.10
N THR A 121 13.77 -3.73 -5.99
CA THR A 121 14.57 -2.49 -6.00
C THR A 121 16.04 -2.75 -6.38
N ALA A 122 16.61 -3.86 -5.93
CA ALA A 122 17.98 -4.23 -6.29
C ALA A 122 18.10 -4.59 -7.79
N GLN A 123 17.08 -5.21 -8.37
CA GLN A 123 17.06 -5.55 -9.80
C GLN A 123 16.83 -4.32 -10.69
N SER A 124 16.03 -3.34 -10.27
CA SER A 124 15.82 -2.11 -11.03
C SER A 124 17.08 -1.24 -11.15
N HIS A 125 17.99 -1.31 -10.17
CA HIS A 125 19.27 -0.58 -10.20
C HIS A 125 20.38 -1.27 -10.99
N ARG A 126 20.21 -2.54 -11.40
CA ARG A 126 21.21 -3.29 -12.19
C ARG A 126 21.01 -3.17 -13.71
N ARG A 127 19.98 -2.46 -14.15
CA ARG A 127 19.63 -2.28 -15.58
C ARG A 127 20.01 -0.90 -16.08
#